data_AF-A0AAD4W6J0-F1
#
_entry.id   AF-A0AAD4W6J0-F1
#
_cell.length_a   1.000
_cell.length_b   1.000
_cell.length_c   1.000
_cell.angle_alpha   90.00
_cell.angle_beta   90.00
_cell.angle_gamma   90.00
#
_symmetry.space_group_name_H-M   'P 1'
#
loop_
_entity.id
_entity.type
_entity.pdbx_description
1 polymer ?
#
loop_
_entity_poly.entity_id
_entity_poly.type
_entity_poly.pdbx_seq_one_letter_code
_entity_poly.pdbx_strand_id
1 'polypeptide(L)'
;MLFAGWFHYHKAAPKLAWFQDVESMLNHHLAGLLGLGSLSWAGHQVHVSLPINQFLNAGVDPKEIPLPHEFILNRDLLAQLYPSFAEGATPFFTLNWSKYAEFIFIMPPLSLSLRSLDLASISLDLVVSPPHQLK
;
A
#
# COMPACT_ATOMS: atom_id res chain seq x y z
N MET A 1 10.28 2.35 20.92
CA MET A 1 10.06 3.81 21.10
C MET A 1 10.77 4.38 22.34
N LEU A 2 10.57 3.82 23.54
CA LEU A 2 11.18 4.35 24.78
C LEU A 2 12.72 4.44 24.76
N PHE A 3 13.39 3.42 24.22
CA PHE A 3 14.86 3.44 24.09
C PHE A 3 15.36 4.55 23.16
N ALA A 4 14.70 4.79 22.03
CA ALA A 4 15.07 5.88 21.11
C ALA A 4 14.95 7.25 21.80
N GLY A 5 13.91 7.44 22.64
CA GLY A 5 13.75 8.65 23.45
C GLY A 5 14.88 8.86 24.46
N TRP A 6 15.19 7.84 25.26
CA TRP A 6 16.34 7.90 26.18
C TRP A 6 17.67 8.15 25.43
N PHE A 7 17.87 7.47 24.31
CA PHE A 7 19.10 7.55 23.52
C PHE A 7 19.29 8.94 22.88
N HIS A 8 18.25 9.49 22.23
CA HIS A 8 18.29 10.84 21.63
C HIS A 8 18.23 11.97 22.66
N TYR A 9 18.05 11.66 23.96
CA TYR A 9 18.16 12.64 25.03
C TYR A 9 19.50 12.58 25.77
N HIS A 10 19.98 11.38 26.13
CA HIS A 10 21.17 11.21 26.98
C HIS A 10 22.46 10.82 26.24
N LYS A 11 22.38 10.24 25.04
CA LYS A 11 23.55 9.72 24.32
C LYS A 11 23.85 10.47 23.03
N ALA A 12 22.82 10.78 22.25
CA ALA A 12 22.95 11.43 20.94
C ALA A 12 21.92 12.55 20.80
N ALA A 13 22.06 13.59 21.63
CA ALA A 13 21.18 14.76 21.60
C ALA A 13 21.36 15.57 20.29
N PRO A 14 20.31 15.73 19.46
CA PRO A 14 20.40 16.53 18.25
C PRO A 14 20.60 18.02 18.56
N LYS A 15 21.29 18.74 17.67
CA LYS A 15 21.48 20.19 17.79
C LYS A 15 20.26 20.95 17.25
N LEU A 16 20.11 22.21 17.66
CA LEU A 16 18.99 23.06 17.21
C LEU A 16 18.86 23.15 15.67
N ALA A 17 19.99 23.23 14.96
CA ALA A 17 20.00 23.27 13.50
C ALA A 17 19.31 22.05 12.85
N TRP A 18 19.34 20.87 13.49
CA TRP A 18 18.65 19.67 12.99
C TRP A 18 17.12 19.83 13.10
N PHE A 19 16.62 20.43 14.18
CA PHE A 19 15.18 20.66 14.36
C PHE A 19 14.63 21.77 13.46
N GLN A 20 15.49 22.72 13.06
CA GLN A 20 15.11 23.85 12.22
C GLN A 20 15.28 23.58 10.72
N ASP A 21 15.81 22.41 10.33
CA ASP A 21 15.88 21.97 8.95
C ASP A 21 14.50 21.51 8.45
N VAL A 22 13.66 22.51 8.13
CA VAL A 22 12.28 22.30 7.69
C VAL A 22 12.19 21.61 6.32
N GLU A 23 13.19 21.80 5.46
CA GLU A 23 13.23 21.18 4.13
C GLU A 23 13.46 19.67 4.25
N SER A 24 14.47 19.27 5.04
CA SER A 24 14.74 17.86 5.31
C SER A 24 13.57 17.19 6.04
N MET A 25 13.00 17.87 7.04
CA MET A 25 11.81 17.39 7.75
C MET A 25 10.65 17.16 6.77
N LEU A 26 10.26 18.16 5.99
CA LEU A 26 9.12 18.04 5.07
C LEU A 26 9.35 16.97 4.01
N ASN A 27 10.53 16.90 3.40
CA ASN A 27 10.84 15.88 2.40
C ASN A 27 10.77 14.47 3.00
N HIS A 28 11.32 14.26 4.21
CA HIS A 28 11.29 12.95 4.86
C HIS A 28 9.88 12.56 5.32
N HIS A 29 9.06 13.51 5.79
CA HIS A 29 7.69 13.21 6.20
C HIS A 29 6.77 12.98 5.00
N LEU A 30 6.84 13.80 3.97
CA LEU A 30 5.98 13.69 2.81
C LEU A 30 6.36 12.47 1.96
N ALA A 31 7.61 12.36 1.51
CA ALA A 31 8.02 11.26 0.64
C ALA A 31 8.27 9.97 1.43
N GLY A 32 8.91 10.07 2.60
CA GLY A 32 9.25 8.91 3.43
C GLY A 32 8.04 8.42 4.22
N LEU A 33 7.61 9.16 5.24
CA LEU A 33 6.58 8.70 6.17
C LEU A 33 5.23 8.49 5.49
N LEU A 34 4.74 9.48 4.74
CA LEU A 34 3.43 9.41 4.09
C LEU A 34 3.50 8.66 2.76
N GLY A 35 4.49 8.95 1.92
CA GLY A 35 4.67 8.28 0.62
C GLY A 35 5.01 6.79 0.76
N LEU A 36 6.11 6.43 1.42
CA LEU A 36 6.45 5.01 1.61
C LEU A 36 5.44 4.30 2.53
N GLY A 37 4.84 5.01 3.49
CA GLY A 37 3.77 4.48 4.33
C GLY A 37 2.55 4.05 3.51
N SER A 38 2.02 4.95 2.68
CA SER A 38 0.89 4.66 1.80
C SER A 38 1.23 3.62 0.73
N LEU A 39 2.45 3.64 0.16
CA LEU A 39 2.91 2.62 -0.78
C LEU A 39 2.98 1.23 -0.14
N SER A 40 3.53 1.13 1.07
CA SER A 40 3.61 -0.14 1.81
C SER A 40 2.22 -0.67 2.15
N TRP A 41 1.29 0.23 2.50
CA TRP A 41 -0.09 -0.13 2.80
C TRP A 41 -0.85 -0.57 1.55
N ALA A 42 -0.69 0.11 0.42
CA ALA A 42 -1.24 -0.31 -0.86
C ALA A 42 -0.72 -1.70 -1.27
N GLY A 43 0.59 -1.95 -1.11
CA GLY A 43 1.18 -3.28 -1.32
C GLY A 43 0.55 -4.34 -0.43
N HIS A 44 0.35 -4.05 0.86
CA HIS A 44 -0.36 -4.95 1.77
C HIS A 44 -1.81 -5.22 1.33
N GLN A 45 -2.53 -4.19 0.91
CA GLN A 45 -3.91 -4.34 0.45
C GLN A 45 -3.98 -5.22 -0.79
N VAL A 46 -3.12 -4.99 -1.78
CA VAL A 46 -3.09 -5.74 -3.05
C VAL A 46 -2.70 -7.20 -2.84
N HIS A 47 -1.68 -7.47 -2.01
CA HIS A 47 -1.14 -8.83 -1.85
C HIS A 47 -1.78 -9.65 -0.73
N VAL A 48 -2.48 -9.02 0.23
CA VAL A 48 -3.04 -9.71 1.39
C VAL A 48 -4.54 -9.45 1.54
N SER A 49 -4.95 -8.19 1.68
CA SER A 49 -6.35 -7.87 2.01
C SER A 49 -7.31 -8.24 0.88
N LEU A 50 -6.96 -7.93 -0.37
CA LEU A 50 -7.81 -8.16 -1.54
C LEU A 50 -8.08 -9.66 -1.80
N PRO A 51 -7.06 -10.54 -1.87
CA PRO A 51 -7.28 -11.98 -2.05
C PRO A 51 -8.19 -12.58 -0.97
N ILE A 52 -7.93 -12.23 0.29
CA ILE A 52 -8.69 -12.75 1.43
C ILE A 52 -10.14 -12.26 1.39
N ASN A 53 -10.35 -10.96 1.13
CA ASN A 53 -11.68 -10.39 1.02
C ASN A 53 -12.48 -11.03 -0.13
N GLN A 54 -11.83 -11.40 -1.23
CA GLN A 54 -12.51 -12.07 -2.34
C GLN A 54 -13.03 -13.46 -1.93
N PHE A 55 -12.25 -14.25 -1.21
CA PHE A 55 -12.71 -15.53 -0.66
C PHE A 55 -13.81 -15.37 0.39
N LEU A 56 -13.68 -14.39 1.29
CA LEU A 56 -14.71 -14.10 2.30
C LEU A 56 -16.03 -13.67 1.64
N ASN A 57 -15.97 -12.84 0.60
CA ASN A 57 -17.15 -12.42 -0.16
C ASN A 57 -17.77 -13.57 -0.96
N ALA A 58 -16.98 -14.56 -1.36
CA ALA A 58 -17.47 -15.80 -2.00
C ALA A 58 -18.06 -16.80 -0.99
N GLY A 59 -18.01 -16.51 0.32
CA GLY A 59 -18.58 -17.35 1.37
C GLY A 59 -17.73 -18.56 1.77
N VAL A 60 -16.43 -18.55 1.46
CA VAL A 60 -15.50 -19.61 1.88
C VAL A 60 -15.26 -19.54 3.40
N ASP A 61 -15.24 -20.69 4.08
CA ASP A 61 -14.92 -20.75 5.51
C ASP A 61 -13.50 -20.19 5.74
N PRO A 62 -13.31 -19.23 6.68
CA PRO A 62 -11.99 -18.71 7.02
C PRO A 62 -10.90 -19.76 7.27
N LYS A 63 -11.27 -20.99 7.67
CA LYS A 63 -10.31 -22.09 7.88
C LYS A 63 -9.79 -22.72 6.58
N GLU A 64 -10.55 -22.59 5.50
CA GLU A 64 -10.20 -23.11 4.17
C GLU A 64 -9.46 -22.07 3.32
N ILE A 65 -9.46 -20.80 3.74
CA ILE A 65 -8.75 -19.72 3.05
C ILE A 65 -7.23 -19.95 3.21
N PRO A 66 -6.46 -19.97 2.10
CA PRO A 66 -5.00 -20.03 2.14
C PRO A 66 -4.41 -18.92 3.02
N LEU A 67 -3.29 -19.20 3.68
CA LEU A 67 -2.67 -18.22 4.56
C LEU A 67 -2.08 -17.05 3.75
N PRO A 68 -2.00 -15.82 4.30
CA PRO A 68 -1.49 -14.64 3.60
C PRO A 68 -0.15 -14.83 2.89
N HIS A 69 0.77 -15.60 3.51
CA HIS A 69 2.10 -15.83 2.95
C HIS A 69 2.08 -16.79 1.75
N GLU A 70 1.07 -17.66 1.63
CA GLU A 70 0.93 -18.57 0.50
C GLU A 70 0.59 -17.81 -0.79
N PHE A 71 -0.21 -16.74 -0.69
CA PHE A 71 -0.47 -15.83 -1.83
C PHE A 71 0.78 -15.09 -2.32
N ILE A 72 1.72 -14.79 -1.41
CA ILE A 72 2.98 -14.11 -1.77
C ILE A 72 3.95 -15.08 -2.44
N LEU A 73 4.04 -16.31 -1.93
CA LEU A 73 4.97 -17.33 -2.43
C LEU A 73 4.46 -18.02 -3.69
N ASN A 74 3.15 -18.18 -3.83
CA ASN A 74 2.52 -18.84 -4.96
C ASN A 74 1.69 -17.85 -5.80
N ARG A 75 2.33 -17.33 -6.84
CA ARG A 75 1.70 -16.42 -7.80
C ARG A 75 0.49 -17.04 -8.51
N ASP A 76 0.45 -18.35 -8.67
CA ASP A 76 -0.64 -19.02 -9.39
C ASP A 76 -1.95 -18.94 -8.61
N LEU A 77 -1.91 -18.82 -7.28
CA LEU A 77 -3.10 -18.58 -6.45
C LEU A 77 -3.66 -17.17 -6.69
N LEU A 78 -2.79 -16.17 -6.81
CA LEU A 78 -3.22 -14.80 -7.15
C LEU A 78 -3.72 -14.71 -8.60
N ALA A 79 -3.07 -15.41 -9.53
CA ALA A 79 -3.47 -15.43 -10.94
C ALA A 79 -4.85 -16.06 -11.17
N GLN A 80 -5.30 -16.96 -10.28
CA GLN A 80 -6.66 -17.51 -10.31
C GLN A 80 -7.72 -16.47 -9.95
N LEU A 81 -7.41 -15.54 -9.05
CA LEU A 81 -8.32 -14.48 -8.63
C LEU A 81 -8.27 -13.27 -9.57
N TYR A 82 -7.07 -12.92 -10.02
CA TYR A 82 -6.75 -11.76 -10.83
C TYR A 82 -5.83 -12.19 -11.99
N PRO A 83 -6.37 -12.49 -13.18
CA PRO A 83 -5.59 -12.99 -14.32
C PRO A 83 -4.39 -12.13 -14.70
N SER A 84 -4.48 -10.82 -14.50
CA SER A 84 -3.39 -9.85 -14.71
C SER A 84 -2.10 -10.17 -13.94
N PHE A 85 -2.16 -10.88 -12.81
CA PHE A 85 -0.96 -11.29 -12.05
C PHE A 85 -0.10 -12.31 -12.78
N ALA A 86 -0.63 -13.04 -13.76
CA ALA A 86 0.15 -13.96 -14.59
C ALA A 86 1.21 -13.21 -15.42
N GLU A 87 0.91 -11.97 -15.83
CA GLU A 87 1.82 -11.08 -16.58
C GLU A 87 2.92 -10.48 -15.69
N GLY A 88 2.80 -10.60 -14.36
CA GLY A 88 3.77 -10.10 -13.38
C GLY A 88 3.93 -8.58 -13.43
N ALA A 89 5.18 -8.12 -13.30
CA ALA A 89 5.51 -6.69 -13.29
C ALA A 89 5.76 -6.11 -14.69
N THR A 90 5.68 -6.90 -15.76
CA THR A 90 5.93 -6.43 -17.14
C THR A 90 5.00 -5.29 -17.55
N PRO A 91 3.68 -5.32 -17.26
CA PRO A 91 2.77 -4.21 -17.59
C PRO A 91 3.13 -2.90 -16.89
N PHE A 92 3.69 -2.96 -15.68
CA PHE A 92 4.14 -1.78 -14.94
C PHE A 92 5.27 -1.04 -15.67
N PHE A 93 6.32 -1.76 -16.09
CA PHE A 93 7.48 -1.16 -16.77
C PHE A 93 7.22 -0.78 -18.23
N THR A 94 6.21 -1.39 -18.85
CA THR A 94 5.77 -1.05 -20.22
C THR A 94 4.70 0.05 -20.26
N LEU A 95 4.35 0.62 -19.09
CA LEU A 95 3.30 1.63 -18.92
C LEU A 95 1.91 1.18 -19.40
N ASN A 96 1.67 -0.12 -19.53
CA ASN A 96 0.37 -0.67 -19.87
C ASN A 96 -0.47 -0.90 -18.61
N TRP A 97 -0.75 0.18 -17.88
CA TRP A 97 -1.44 0.13 -16.59
C TRP A 97 -2.91 -0.27 -16.69
N SER A 98 -3.49 -0.25 -17.90
CA SER A 98 -4.85 -0.75 -18.15
C SER A 98 -5.06 -2.20 -17.69
N LYS A 99 -3.99 -2.99 -17.63
CA LYS A 99 -3.98 -4.38 -17.17
C LYS A 99 -4.28 -4.55 -15.68
N TYR A 100 -4.09 -3.51 -14.87
CA TYR A 100 -4.31 -3.57 -13.42
C TYR A 100 -5.71 -3.12 -12.98
N ALA A 101 -6.61 -2.81 -13.94
CA ALA A 101 -7.96 -2.32 -13.67
C ALA A 101 -8.84 -3.31 -12.88
N GLU A 102 -8.48 -4.59 -12.83
CA GLU A 102 -9.20 -5.63 -12.09
C GLU A 102 -9.10 -5.45 -10.56
N PHE A 103 -8.02 -4.84 -10.06
CA PHE A 103 -7.80 -4.62 -8.63
C PHE A 103 -7.50 -3.18 -8.25
N ILE A 104 -7.33 -2.29 -9.23
CA ILE A 104 -7.23 -0.83 -9.05
C ILE A 104 -8.49 -0.21 -9.66
N PHE A 105 -9.45 0.17 -8.82
CA PHE A 105 -10.70 0.79 -9.25
C PHE A 105 -10.88 2.19 -8.65
N ILE A 106 -11.41 3.13 -9.43
CA ILE A 106 -11.73 4.51 -9.00
C ILE A 106 -13.22 4.72 -9.30
N MET A 107 -14.10 4.35 -8.37
CA MET A 107 -15.53 4.70 -8.44
C MET A 107 -16.06 5.08 -7.04
N PRO A 108 -17.21 5.79 -6.97
CA PRO A 108 -17.88 6.04 -5.69
C PRO A 108 -18.40 4.71 -5.11
N PRO A 109 -18.38 4.54 -3.78
CA PRO A 109 -18.58 3.24 -3.15
C PRO A 109 -20.06 2.83 -3.22
N LEU A 110 -20.39 1.89 -4.12
CA LEU A 110 -21.76 1.34 -4.24
C LEU A 110 -21.98 0.06 -3.41
N SER A 111 -20.95 -0.58 -2.85
CA SER A 111 -21.06 -1.79 -2.01
C SER A 111 -19.86 -1.98 -1.07
N LEU A 112 -20.02 -2.77 0.02
CA LEU A 112 -18.96 -3.06 0.99
C LEU A 112 -17.77 -3.82 0.37
N SER A 113 -18.00 -4.67 -0.64
CA SER A 113 -16.93 -5.41 -1.34
C SER A 113 -16.04 -4.47 -2.16
N LEU A 114 -16.64 -3.45 -2.80
CA LEU A 114 -15.92 -2.46 -3.59
C LEU A 114 -15.09 -1.49 -2.74
N ARG A 115 -15.44 -1.28 -1.45
CA ARG A 115 -14.69 -0.39 -0.54
C ARG A 115 -13.23 -0.82 -0.34
N SER A 116 -12.94 -2.12 -0.34
CA SER A 116 -11.56 -2.59 -0.12
C SER A 116 -10.65 -2.33 -1.33
N LEU A 117 -11.23 -2.34 -2.53
CA LEU A 117 -10.57 -2.01 -3.80
C LEU A 117 -10.36 -0.50 -3.91
N ASP A 118 -11.36 0.31 -3.53
CA ASP A 118 -11.24 1.78 -3.52
C ASP A 118 -10.12 2.25 -2.58
N LEU A 119 -9.92 1.60 -1.42
CA LEU A 119 -8.88 1.98 -0.46
C LEU A 119 -7.45 1.71 -0.98
N ALA A 120 -7.26 0.67 -1.80
CA ALA A 120 -5.97 0.39 -2.43
C ALA A 120 -5.61 1.45 -3.46
N SER A 121 -6.58 1.82 -4.31
CA SER A 121 -6.44 2.91 -5.28
C SER A 121 -6.17 4.25 -4.60
N ILE A 122 -6.93 4.60 -3.55
CA ILE A 122 -6.73 5.83 -2.78
C ILE A 122 -5.32 5.88 -2.17
N SER A 123 -4.82 4.75 -1.66
CA SER A 123 -3.48 4.68 -1.07
C SER A 123 -2.39 4.87 -2.13
N LEU A 124 -2.57 4.32 -3.33
CA LEU A 124 -1.67 4.54 -4.48
C LEU A 124 -1.72 5.98 -5.01
N ASP A 125 -2.90 6.59 -5.07
CA ASP A 125 -3.05 7.98 -5.48
C ASP A 125 -2.38 8.95 -4.50
N LEU A 126 -2.40 8.62 -3.19
CA LEU A 126 -1.70 9.39 -2.18
C LEU A 126 -0.16 9.36 -2.33
N VAL A 127 0.38 8.30 -2.96
CA VAL A 127 1.82 8.19 -3.29
C VAL A 127 2.20 9.10 -4.45
N VAL A 128 1.35 9.18 -5.48
CA VAL A 128 1.65 9.87 -6.74
C VAL A 128 1.12 11.30 -6.78
N SER A 129 0.31 11.70 -5.79
CA SER A 129 -0.32 13.02 -5.75
C SER A 129 0.72 14.15 -5.76
N PRO A 130 0.64 15.11 -6.69
CA PRO A 130 1.55 16.23 -6.72
C PRO A 130 1.32 17.15 -5.50
N PRO A 131 2.38 17.71 -4.89
CA PRO A 131 2.27 18.58 -3.71
C PRO A 131 1.47 19.87 -3.96
N HIS A 132 1.14 20.18 -5.22
CA HIS A 132 0.43 21.38 -5.63
C HIS A 132 -1.09 21.38 -5.32
N GLN A 133 -1.64 20.27 -4.84
CA GLN A 133 -3.08 20.12 -4.53
C GLN A 133 -3.40 20.35 -3.04
N LEU A 134 -2.43 20.76 -2.22
CA LEU A 134 -2.61 21.10 -0.79
C LEU A 134 -2.81 22.63 -0.58
N LYS A 135 -3.61 23.28 -1.44
CA LYS A 135 -4.00 24.69 -1.27
C LYS A 135 -5.47 24.82 -0.86
#